data_AF-A0A961ZV91-F1
#
_entry.id   AF-A0A961ZV91-F1
#
_cell.length_a   1.000
_cell.length_b   1.000
_cell.length_c   1.000
_cell.angle_alpha   90.00
_cell.angle_beta   90.00
_cell.angle_gamma   90.00
#
_symmetry.space_group_name_H-M   'P 1'
#
loop_
_entity.id
_entity.type
_entity.pdbx_description
1 polymer ?
#
loop_
_entity_poly.entity_id
_entity_poly.type
_entity_poly.pdbx_seq_one_letter_code
_entity_poly.pdbx_strand_id
1 'polypeptide(L)'
;MDQFGWKCWWWTGSSRFGRLQTVQVRVGRSYQPATPAQSMRLANALAWARSARDRVREIEPGWKPRPSLTETVEGEIRALEAAAREADARYHELTRSDPRFGIGGNQGPALSEPPASPRRSEPPGIIEAYRYVTGMPQVEQGGRAPSSSGTVAYIDLDGTPVIGVNSNAPGYTTGDEALARVLRSELIDNFPDVMSTTNLGQYPNDAAFHAEANALLRAAQVYGGKLGGREIEMRTDRLLCDSCGILLPRIGLQLGNPTVRIIDGTGALWILRDGIWIRRGLP
;
A
#
# COMPACT_ATOMS: atom_id res chain seq x y z
N MET A 1 -41.49 4.69 -7.08
CA MET A 1 -40.35 4.37 -7.96
C MET A 1 -39.72 5.70 -8.29
N ASP A 2 -38.80 6.17 -7.45
CA ASP A 2 -38.28 7.53 -7.52
C ASP A 2 -36.78 7.54 -7.79
N GLN A 3 -36.42 8.44 -8.70
CA GLN A 3 -35.12 8.70 -9.28
C GLN A 3 -34.23 9.43 -8.26
N PHE A 4 -33.04 8.90 -7.95
CA PHE A 4 -32.01 9.62 -7.20
C PHE A 4 -31.09 10.37 -8.17
N GLY A 5 -31.49 11.58 -8.52
CA GLY A 5 -30.66 12.56 -9.21
C GLY A 5 -29.65 13.20 -8.27
N TRP A 6 -28.38 13.15 -8.65
CA TRP A 6 -27.27 13.81 -7.97
C TRP A 6 -27.30 15.29 -8.35
N LYS A 7 -27.64 16.18 -7.40
CA LYS A 7 -27.50 17.63 -7.57
C LYS A 7 -26.40 18.16 -6.68
N CYS A 8 -25.24 18.47 -7.28
CA CYS A 8 -24.22 19.34 -6.68
C CYS A 8 -24.77 20.77 -6.63
N TRP A 9 -24.94 21.31 -5.42
CA TRP A 9 -25.18 22.74 -5.22
C TRP A 9 -23.84 23.42 -4.93
N TRP A 10 -23.41 24.31 -5.83
CA TRP A 10 -22.33 25.26 -5.58
C TRP A 10 -22.94 26.50 -4.93
N TRP A 11 -22.57 26.79 -3.68
CA TRP A 11 -22.91 28.06 -3.03
C TRP A 11 -21.64 28.92 -2.98
N THR A 12 -21.64 30.02 -3.73
CA THR A 12 -20.59 31.03 -3.70
C THR A 12 -20.79 31.96 -2.51
N GLY A 13 -20.06 31.69 -1.43
CA GLY A 13 -19.93 32.57 -0.27
C GLY A 13 -18.47 32.95 -0.05
N SER A 14 -18.12 34.19 -0.40
CA SER A 14 -16.82 34.79 -0.13
C SER A 14 -16.61 34.96 1.37
N SER A 15 -15.64 34.26 1.95
CA SER A 15 -15.08 34.61 3.27
C SER A 15 -13.63 34.17 3.37
N ARG A 16 -12.74 35.17 3.48
CA ARG A 16 -11.31 35.06 3.78
C ARG A 16 -11.11 34.33 5.11
N PHE A 17 -10.65 33.09 5.11
CA PHE A 17 -9.91 32.42 6.18
C PHE A 17 -9.52 31.03 5.64
N GLY A 18 -8.23 30.68 5.64
CA GLY A 18 -7.72 29.42 5.11
C GLY A 18 -8.30 28.21 5.83
N ARG A 19 -9.40 27.67 5.28
CA ARG A 19 -10.12 26.53 5.84
C ARG A 19 -9.37 25.26 5.43
N LEU A 20 -8.84 24.53 6.40
CA LEU A 20 -8.34 23.16 6.20
C LEU A 20 -9.46 22.39 5.49
N GLN A 21 -9.20 21.88 4.28
CA GLN A 21 -10.17 21.07 3.57
C GLN A 21 -10.35 19.76 4.36
N THR A 22 -11.50 19.64 5.03
CA THR A 22 -11.90 18.41 5.72
C THR A 22 -12.72 17.56 4.75
N VAL A 23 -12.41 16.27 4.72
CA VAL A 23 -13.17 15.26 3.96
C VAL A 23 -14.15 14.60 4.94
N GLN A 24 -15.38 14.37 4.51
CA GLN A 24 -16.34 13.63 5.33
C GLN A 24 -16.08 12.13 5.19
N VAL A 25 -15.70 11.48 6.29
CA VAL A 25 -15.47 10.02 6.33
C VAL A 25 -16.50 9.35 7.23
N ARG A 26 -16.84 8.11 6.92
CA ARG A 26 -17.82 7.35 7.71
C ARG A 26 -17.13 6.66 8.89
N VAL A 27 -17.61 6.90 10.10
CA VAL A 27 -17.19 6.23 11.34
C VAL A 27 -18.44 5.59 11.95
N GLY A 28 -18.48 4.26 11.99
CA GLY A 28 -19.68 3.53 12.38
C GLY A 28 -20.93 3.95 11.58
N ARG A 29 -21.87 4.61 12.26
CA ARG A 29 -23.15 5.08 11.67
C ARG A 29 -23.18 6.58 11.36
N SER A 30 -22.13 7.35 11.65
CA SER A 30 -22.07 8.79 11.44
C SER A 30 -20.97 9.19 10.43
N TYR A 31 -21.14 10.36 9.82
CA TYR A 31 -20.08 11.01 9.04
C TYR A 31 -19.33 11.99 9.95
N GLN A 32 -18.01 11.92 9.93
CA GLN A 32 -17.13 12.76 10.73
C GLN A 32 -16.18 13.53 9.79
N PRO A 33 -15.89 14.81 10.07
CA PRO A 33 -14.86 15.53 9.36
C PRO A 33 -13.49 14.91 9.69
N ALA A 34 -12.73 14.56 8.66
CA ALA A 34 -11.36 14.07 8.75
C ALA A 34 -10.42 14.97 7.97
N THR A 35 -9.19 15.12 8.46
CA THR A 35 -8.11 15.67 7.64
C THR A 35 -7.75 14.68 6.52
N PRO A 36 -7.12 15.13 5.42
CA PRO A 36 -6.63 14.22 4.38
C PRO A 36 -5.74 13.09 4.95
N ALA A 37 -4.86 13.41 5.90
CA ALA A 37 -4.03 12.41 6.59
C ALA A 37 -4.85 11.39 7.38
N GLN A 38 -5.91 11.82 8.07
CA GLN A 38 -6.81 10.91 8.78
C GLN A 38 -7.61 10.03 7.83
N SER A 39 -8.08 10.58 6.70
CA SER A 39 -8.76 9.81 5.64
C SER A 39 -7.85 8.72 5.07
N MET A 40 -6.58 9.06 4.80
CA MET A 40 -5.56 8.10 4.34
C MET A 40 -5.33 6.97 5.33
N ARG A 41 -5.11 7.30 6.61
CA ARG A 41 -4.89 6.28 7.65
C ARG A 41 -6.11 5.39 7.84
N LEU A 42 -7.31 5.97 7.77
CA LEU A 42 -8.55 5.21 7.84
C LEU A 42 -8.68 4.25 6.66
N ALA A 43 -8.40 4.69 5.44
CA ALA A 43 -8.42 3.84 4.26
C ALA A 43 -7.40 2.69 4.37
N ASN A 44 -6.16 2.98 4.80
CA ASN A 44 -5.11 1.97 5.01
C ASN A 44 -5.51 0.97 6.09
N ALA A 45 -5.99 1.44 7.24
CA ALA A 45 -6.42 0.58 8.34
C ALA A 45 -7.61 -0.30 7.91
N LEU A 46 -8.55 0.23 7.12
CA LEU A 46 -9.69 -0.52 6.61
C LEU A 46 -9.27 -1.61 5.62
N ALA A 47 -8.38 -1.29 4.69
CA ALA A 47 -7.84 -2.25 3.73
C ALA A 47 -7.07 -3.38 4.45
N TRP A 48 -6.20 -3.03 5.39
CA TRP A 48 -5.46 -4.02 6.20
C TRP A 48 -6.39 -4.91 7.01
N ALA A 49 -7.34 -4.33 7.75
CA ALA A 49 -8.30 -5.09 8.55
C ALA A 49 -9.17 -6.03 7.69
N ARG A 50 -9.57 -5.61 6.49
CA ARG A 50 -10.32 -6.47 5.56
C ARG A 50 -9.47 -7.65 5.08
N SER A 51 -8.29 -7.37 4.53
CA SER A 51 -7.36 -8.40 4.04
C SER A 51 -7.00 -9.42 5.13
N ALA A 52 -6.69 -8.95 6.34
CA ALA A 52 -6.38 -9.83 7.47
C ALA A 52 -7.57 -10.73 7.86
N ARG A 53 -8.79 -10.19 7.89
CA ARG A 53 -10.02 -10.96 8.16
C ARG A 53 -10.32 -12.01 7.08
N ASP A 54 -10.15 -11.64 5.82
CA ASP A 54 -10.44 -12.53 4.70
C ASP A 54 -9.52 -13.77 4.74
N ARG A 55 -8.22 -13.59 5.05
CA ARG A 55 -7.27 -14.71 5.24
C ARG A 55 -7.66 -15.67 6.36
N VAL A 56 -8.11 -15.16 7.51
CA VAL A 56 -8.59 -16.04 8.58
C VAL A 56 -9.84 -16.79 8.13
N ARG A 57 -10.73 -16.14 7.38
CA ARG A 57 -11.99 -16.73 6.90
C ARG A 57 -11.82 -17.79 5.82
N GLU A 58 -10.72 -17.76 5.07
CA GLU A 58 -10.36 -18.85 4.16
C GLU A 58 -10.17 -20.18 4.91
N ILE A 59 -9.70 -20.12 6.17
CA ILE A 59 -9.49 -21.29 7.04
C ILE A 59 -10.68 -21.51 8.00
N GLU A 60 -11.18 -20.43 8.60
CA GLU A 60 -12.25 -20.42 9.60
C GLU A 60 -13.35 -19.42 9.19
N PRO A 61 -14.32 -19.81 8.32
CA PRO A 61 -15.30 -18.89 7.72
C PRO A 61 -16.16 -18.11 8.73
N GLY A 62 -16.38 -18.67 9.92
CA GLY A 62 -17.18 -18.07 10.99
C GLY A 62 -16.44 -17.02 11.83
N TRP A 63 -15.13 -16.88 11.68
CA TRP A 63 -14.31 -16.06 12.55
C TRP A 63 -14.65 -14.56 12.43
N LYS A 64 -14.64 -13.88 13.59
CA LYS A 64 -14.86 -12.44 13.71
C LYS A 64 -13.94 -11.87 14.80
N PRO A 65 -13.38 -10.67 14.59
CA PRO A 65 -12.62 -9.98 15.63
C PRO A 65 -13.55 -9.53 16.77
N ARG A 66 -12.97 -9.30 17.95
CA ARG A 66 -13.69 -8.69 19.07
C ARG A 66 -14.30 -7.34 18.68
N PRO A 67 -15.57 -7.08 19.06
CA PRO A 67 -16.20 -5.81 18.77
C PRO A 67 -15.54 -4.69 19.58
N SER A 68 -15.37 -3.53 18.94
CA SER A 68 -14.90 -2.29 19.56
C SER A 68 -15.92 -1.19 19.34
N LEU A 69 -16.14 -0.34 20.34
CA LEU A 69 -16.97 0.86 20.21
C LEU A 69 -16.07 2.06 19.90
N THR A 70 -16.40 2.79 18.83
CA THR A 70 -15.64 3.93 18.33
C THR A 70 -16.58 5.06 17.95
N GLU A 71 -16.25 6.28 18.35
CA GLU A 71 -17.07 7.49 18.05
C GLU A 71 -16.30 8.53 17.23
N THR A 72 -14.99 8.31 17.04
CA THR A 72 -14.08 9.24 16.36
C THR A 72 -13.30 8.55 15.25
N VAL A 73 -12.80 9.33 14.28
CA VAL A 73 -11.96 8.81 13.18
C VAL A 73 -10.71 8.10 13.70
N GLU A 74 -10.06 8.67 14.72
CA GLU A 74 -8.92 8.07 15.42
C GLU A 74 -9.28 6.77 16.16
N GLY A 75 -10.48 6.73 16.74
CA GLY A 75 -11.02 5.52 17.36
C GLY A 75 -11.19 4.42 16.33
N GLU A 76 -11.80 4.74 15.19
CA GLU A 76 -12.04 3.79 14.09
C GLU A 76 -10.74 3.23 13.53
N ILE A 77 -9.73 4.07 13.31
CA ILE A 77 -8.41 3.65 12.86
C ILE A 77 -7.81 2.64 13.85
N ARG A 78 -7.79 2.97 15.14
CA ARG A 78 -7.26 2.06 16.18
C ARG A 78 -8.04 0.75 16.28
N ALA A 79 -9.36 0.79 16.11
CA ALA A 79 -10.21 -0.39 16.08
C ALA A 79 -9.90 -1.30 14.90
N LEU A 80 -9.77 -0.72 13.70
CA LEU A 80 -9.41 -1.47 12.49
C LEU A 80 -8.02 -2.09 12.61
N GLU A 81 -7.04 -1.33 13.10
CA GLU A 81 -5.69 -1.85 13.36
C GLU A 81 -5.68 -2.97 14.42
N ALA A 82 -6.48 -2.84 15.48
CA ALA A 82 -6.62 -3.88 16.50
C ALA A 82 -7.27 -5.15 15.92
N ALA A 83 -8.32 -5.00 15.12
CA ALA A 83 -8.98 -6.10 14.44
C ALA A 83 -8.03 -6.81 13.45
N ALA A 84 -7.20 -6.05 12.74
CA ALA A 84 -6.18 -6.60 11.84
C ALA A 84 -5.13 -7.40 12.61
N ARG A 85 -4.58 -6.86 13.71
CA ARG A 85 -3.63 -7.58 14.57
C ARG A 85 -4.22 -8.86 15.17
N GLU A 86 -5.49 -8.83 15.57
CA GLU A 86 -6.19 -10.02 16.09
C GLU A 86 -6.38 -11.09 15.02
N ALA A 87 -6.74 -10.67 13.80
CA ALA A 87 -6.84 -11.57 12.65
C ALA A 87 -5.49 -12.18 12.30
N ASP A 88 -4.43 -11.39 12.24
CA ASP A 88 -3.07 -11.87 11.95
C ASP A 88 -2.59 -12.86 13.03
N ALA A 89 -2.87 -12.58 14.31
CA ALA A 89 -2.56 -13.49 15.41
C ALA A 89 -3.31 -14.83 15.27
N ARG A 90 -4.60 -14.80 14.94
CA ARG A 90 -5.40 -16.00 14.70
C ARG A 90 -4.91 -16.78 13.49
N TYR A 91 -4.61 -16.10 12.39
CA TYR A 91 -4.03 -16.71 11.20
C TYR A 91 -2.74 -17.45 11.54
N HIS A 92 -1.83 -16.81 12.30
CA HIS A 92 -0.59 -17.44 12.74
C HIS A 92 -0.80 -18.66 13.65
N GLU A 93 -1.79 -18.64 14.54
CA GLU A 93 -2.17 -19.78 15.37
C GLU A 93 -2.62 -20.96 14.49
N LEU A 94 -3.50 -20.69 13.51
CA LEU A 94 -4.01 -21.69 12.57
C LEU A 94 -2.90 -22.26 11.67
N THR A 95 -2.01 -21.41 11.15
CA THR A 95 -0.90 -21.86 10.30
C THR A 95 0.21 -22.56 11.08
N ARG A 96 0.42 -22.21 12.35
CA ARG A 96 1.42 -22.88 13.21
C ARG A 96 0.96 -24.29 13.61
N SER A 97 -0.35 -24.52 13.67
CA SER A 97 -0.94 -25.82 14.02
C SER A 97 -1.17 -26.74 12.82
N ASP A 98 -1.01 -26.24 11.58
CA ASP A 98 -1.02 -27.05 10.36
C ASP A 98 0.41 -27.52 9.98
N PRO A 99 0.70 -28.83 9.94
CA PRO A 99 1.99 -29.38 9.55
C PRO A 99 2.48 -29.01 8.13
N ARG A 100 1.62 -28.42 7.29
CA ARG A 100 1.97 -28.02 5.91
C ARG A 100 2.68 -26.65 5.81
N PHE A 101 2.67 -25.84 6.87
CA PHE A 101 3.12 -24.43 6.83
C PHE A 101 4.28 -24.13 7.78
N GLY A 102 5.32 -24.97 7.75
CA GLY A 102 6.49 -24.87 8.63
C GLY A 102 7.42 -23.67 8.40
N ILE A 103 7.65 -22.93 9.50
CA ILE A 103 8.86 -22.19 9.95
C ILE A 103 9.37 -20.99 9.12
N GLY A 104 9.26 -19.80 9.71
CA GLY A 104 10.10 -18.63 9.42
C GLY A 104 9.63 -17.39 10.17
N GLY A 105 10.27 -17.05 11.30
CA GLY A 105 9.91 -15.91 12.15
C GLY A 105 11.02 -14.88 12.26
N ASN A 106 10.65 -13.60 12.26
CA ASN A 106 11.46 -12.48 12.71
C ASN A 106 10.53 -11.35 13.17
N GLN A 107 10.63 -11.00 14.45
CA GLN A 107 9.81 -10.01 15.16
C GLN A 107 10.25 -8.59 14.75
N GLY A 108 9.31 -7.76 14.30
CA GLY A 108 9.58 -6.36 13.95
C GLY A 108 9.96 -5.50 15.16
N PRO A 109 10.71 -4.39 14.96
CA PRO A 109 11.16 -3.53 16.06
C PRO A 109 10.02 -2.68 16.64
N ALA A 110 10.19 -2.28 17.91
CA ALA A 110 9.28 -1.41 18.64
C ALA A 110 9.27 0.03 18.07
N LEU A 111 8.08 0.66 18.06
CA LEU A 111 7.88 2.04 17.63
C LEU A 111 8.31 3.01 18.75
N SER A 112 9.24 3.93 18.44
CA SER A 112 9.62 5.05 19.31
C SER A 112 8.76 6.30 19.06
N GLU A 113 8.60 7.14 20.08
CA GLU A 113 7.82 8.41 20.06
C GLU A 113 8.31 9.46 19.04
N PRO A 114 7.43 10.35 18.53
CA PRO A 114 7.75 11.23 17.40
C PRO A 114 8.54 12.49 17.83
N PRO A 115 9.58 12.91 17.08
CA PRO A 115 10.26 14.18 17.30
C PRO A 115 9.59 15.35 16.55
N ALA A 116 9.90 16.57 17.02
CA ALA A 116 9.26 17.84 16.68
C ALA A 116 9.41 18.32 15.22
N SER A 117 8.41 19.08 14.76
CA SER A 117 8.22 19.57 13.38
C SER A 117 9.22 20.64 12.92
N PRO A 118 9.51 20.69 11.60
CA PRO A 118 9.75 21.96 10.93
C PRO A 118 8.88 22.21 9.67
N ARG A 119 8.44 23.47 9.62
CA ARG A 119 7.99 24.39 8.54
C ARG A 119 7.17 23.92 7.33
N ARG A 120 6.14 24.75 7.09
CA ARG A 120 5.03 24.69 6.14
C ARG A 120 5.45 25.13 4.72
N SER A 121 5.28 24.27 3.72
CA SER A 121 5.18 24.65 2.30
C SER A 121 4.34 23.60 1.56
N GLU A 122 3.24 24.05 0.94
CA GLU A 122 2.21 23.29 0.17
C GLU A 122 1.56 22.08 0.88
N PRO A 123 0.35 21.64 0.49
CA PRO A 123 -0.19 20.38 0.98
C PRO A 123 0.81 19.28 0.58
N PRO A 124 1.30 18.45 1.53
CA PRO A 124 2.19 17.36 1.18
C PRO A 124 1.52 16.49 0.11
N GLY A 125 2.26 16.11 -0.92
CA GLY A 125 1.84 15.01 -1.78
C GLY A 125 1.55 13.77 -0.91
N ILE A 126 0.77 12.83 -1.44
CA ILE A 126 0.28 11.69 -0.65
C ILE A 126 1.44 10.89 -0.03
N ILE A 127 2.59 10.83 -0.71
CA ILE A 127 3.80 10.17 -0.22
C ILE A 127 4.39 10.92 0.98
N GLU A 128 4.54 12.25 0.89
CA GLU A 128 5.04 13.08 1.98
C GLU A 128 4.10 13.04 3.20
N ALA A 129 2.80 13.01 2.96
CA ALA A 129 1.77 12.86 3.99
C ALA A 129 1.88 11.49 4.69
N TYR A 130 2.08 10.42 3.91
CA TYR A 130 2.31 9.08 4.46
C TYR A 130 3.56 9.05 5.34
N ARG A 131 4.70 9.57 4.83
CA ARG A 131 5.95 9.62 5.58
C ARG A 131 5.81 10.39 6.89
N TYR A 132 5.14 11.54 6.85
CA TYR A 132 4.88 12.35 8.04
C TYR A 132 4.10 11.56 9.10
N VAL A 133 3.02 10.89 8.69
CA VAL A 133 2.15 10.12 9.58
C VAL A 133 2.86 8.92 10.21
N THR A 134 3.71 8.24 9.44
CA THR A 134 4.41 7.04 9.88
C THR A 134 5.74 7.33 10.58
N GLY A 135 6.13 8.61 10.68
CA GLY A 135 7.43 9.02 11.22
C GLY A 135 8.60 8.60 10.33
N MET A 136 8.36 8.26 9.06
CA MET A 136 9.43 7.94 8.13
C MET A 136 10.25 9.20 7.80
N PRO A 137 11.59 9.11 7.72
CA PRO A 137 12.42 10.22 7.30
C PRO A 137 11.99 10.71 5.91
N GLN A 138 12.07 12.02 5.68
CA GLN A 138 11.84 12.57 4.34
C GLN A 138 12.95 12.13 3.39
N VAL A 139 12.59 11.86 2.14
CA VAL A 139 13.54 11.59 1.06
C VAL A 139 13.61 12.86 0.22
N GLU A 140 14.77 13.47 0.14
CA GLU A 140 14.98 14.59 -0.79
C GLU A 140 14.81 14.08 -2.22
N GLN A 141 14.05 14.81 -3.05
CA GLN A 141 13.90 14.50 -4.47
C GLN A 141 15.28 14.41 -5.14
N GLY A 142 15.55 13.30 -5.82
CA GLY A 142 16.85 13.03 -6.48
C GLY A 142 18.02 12.72 -5.53
N GLY A 143 17.81 12.69 -4.21
CA GLY A 143 18.84 12.35 -3.23
C GLY A 143 18.95 10.84 -2.98
N ARG A 144 20.17 10.33 -2.81
CA ARG A 144 20.44 8.96 -2.36
C ARG A 144 20.16 8.86 -0.85
N ALA A 145 18.89 8.96 -0.46
CA ALA A 145 18.50 8.79 0.93
C ALA A 145 18.97 7.41 1.45
N PRO A 146 19.34 7.29 2.74
CA PRO A 146 19.77 6.02 3.32
C PRO A 146 18.77 4.89 3.02
N SER A 147 19.25 3.67 2.78
CA SER A 147 18.36 2.50 2.58
C SER A 147 17.37 2.31 3.74
N SER A 148 17.71 2.80 4.93
CA SER A 148 16.89 2.80 6.14
C SER A 148 15.70 3.76 6.13
N SER A 149 15.62 4.74 5.22
CA SER A 149 14.48 5.68 5.18
C SER A 149 13.21 5.09 4.56
N GLY A 150 13.29 3.86 4.02
CA GLY A 150 12.22 3.22 3.27
C GLY A 150 11.90 3.90 1.93
N THR A 151 11.28 3.18 1.01
CA THR A 151 10.72 3.70 -0.25
C THR A 151 9.20 3.69 -0.14
N VAL A 152 8.53 4.71 -0.67
CA VAL A 152 7.07 4.77 -0.74
C VAL A 152 6.63 4.89 -2.19
N ALA A 153 5.68 4.04 -2.58
CA ALA A 153 4.99 4.07 -3.85
C ALA A 153 3.52 4.41 -3.61
N TYR A 154 2.93 5.18 -4.51
CA TYR A 154 1.54 5.62 -4.47
C TYR A 154 0.85 5.27 -5.79
N ILE A 155 -0.35 4.72 -5.73
CA ILE A 155 -1.26 4.53 -6.86
C ILE A 155 -2.60 5.16 -6.49
N ASP A 156 -3.17 5.91 -7.43
CA ASP A 156 -4.58 6.33 -7.36
C ASP A 156 -5.45 5.31 -8.12
N LEU A 157 -6.36 4.65 -7.41
CA LEU A 157 -7.36 3.76 -7.99
C LEU A 157 -8.74 4.38 -7.86
N ASP A 158 -9.18 5.08 -8.90
CA ASP A 158 -10.52 5.68 -8.97
C ASP A 158 -10.83 6.59 -7.75
N GLY A 159 -9.84 7.36 -7.29
CA GLY A 159 -9.91 8.21 -6.09
C GLY A 159 -9.61 7.48 -4.77
N THR A 160 -9.29 6.18 -4.84
CA THR A 160 -8.86 5.38 -3.69
C THR A 160 -7.34 5.29 -3.66
N PRO A 161 -6.69 5.84 -2.63
CA PRO A 161 -5.25 5.82 -2.54
C PRO A 161 -4.74 4.44 -2.11
N VAL A 162 -3.79 3.89 -2.88
CA VAL A 162 -3.06 2.67 -2.54
C VAL A 162 -1.59 3.02 -2.32
N ILE A 163 -1.10 2.72 -1.12
CA ILE A 163 0.31 2.93 -0.76
C ILE A 163 1.03 1.61 -0.78
N GLY A 164 2.18 1.54 -1.45
CA GLY A 164 3.15 0.48 -1.29
C GLY A 164 4.39 0.98 -0.56
N VAL A 165 4.99 0.11 0.25
CA VAL A 165 6.25 0.38 0.93
C VAL A 165 7.17 -0.84 0.82
N ASN A 166 8.48 -0.65 0.94
CA ASN A 166 9.41 -1.78 0.95
C ASN A 166 9.39 -2.53 2.29
N SER A 167 9.84 -3.79 2.30
CA SER A 167 9.69 -4.70 3.46
C SER A 167 10.27 -4.24 4.79
N ASN A 168 11.21 -3.29 4.77
CA ASN A 168 11.84 -2.77 5.98
C ASN A 168 11.23 -1.44 6.46
N ALA A 169 10.21 -0.92 5.75
CA ALA A 169 9.59 0.34 6.07
C ALA A 169 8.37 0.19 6.98
N PRO A 170 8.10 1.19 7.84
CA PRO A 170 6.85 1.29 8.58
C PRO A 170 5.62 1.16 7.66
N GLY A 171 4.68 0.31 8.08
CA GLY A 171 3.44 0.02 7.36
C GLY A 171 3.54 -1.10 6.31
N TYR A 172 4.70 -1.75 6.18
CA TYR A 172 4.78 -3.08 5.58
C TYR A 172 4.21 -4.11 6.55
N THR A 173 3.29 -4.95 6.09
CA THR A 173 2.55 -5.91 6.91
C THR A 173 2.99 -7.34 6.62
N THR A 174 2.66 -8.27 7.51
CA THR A 174 2.82 -9.70 7.25
C THR A 174 1.99 -10.17 6.04
N GLY A 175 0.87 -9.51 5.74
CA GLY A 175 0.10 -9.75 4.52
C GLY A 175 0.88 -9.42 3.27
N ASP A 176 1.58 -8.28 3.26
CA ASP A 176 2.47 -7.90 2.17
C ASP A 176 3.62 -8.90 2.01
N GLU A 177 4.19 -9.35 3.12
CA GLU A 177 5.24 -10.36 3.09
C GLU A 177 4.76 -11.68 2.48
N ALA A 178 3.56 -12.15 2.85
CA ALA A 178 2.98 -13.36 2.30
C ALA A 178 2.73 -13.22 0.78
N LEU A 179 2.15 -12.11 0.33
CA LEU A 179 1.92 -11.85 -1.09
C LEU A 179 3.25 -11.78 -1.88
N ALA A 180 4.25 -11.10 -1.33
CA ALA A 180 5.57 -11.00 -1.96
C ALA A 180 6.26 -12.37 -2.07
N ARG A 181 6.10 -13.23 -1.06
CA ARG A 181 6.63 -14.60 -1.09
C ARG A 181 5.91 -15.47 -2.13
N VAL A 182 4.58 -15.41 -2.19
CA VAL A 182 3.78 -16.13 -3.20
C VAL A 182 4.17 -15.66 -4.61
N LEU A 183 4.16 -14.34 -4.84
CA LEU A 183 4.57 -13.75 -6.11
C LEU A 183 5.98 -14.20 -6.49
N ARG A 184 6.96 -14.13 -5.58
CA ARG A 184 8.33 -14.55 -5.86
C ARG A 184 8.39 -16.03 -6.27
N SER A 185 7.67 -16.91 -5.57
CA SER A 185 7.62 -18.34 -5.93
C SER A 185 7.02 -18.53 -7.32
N GLU A 186 5.88 -17.90 -7.62
CA GLU A 186 5.24 -17.96 -8.94
C GLU A 186 6.15 -17.43 -10.04
N LEU A 187 6.91 -16.37 -9.77
CA LEU A 187 7.82 -15.80 -10.77
C LEU A 187 9.07 -16.66 -10.99
N ILE A 188 9.58 -17.35 -9.96
CA ILE A 188 10.65 -18.35 -10.12
C ILE A 188 10.17 -19.52 -10.99
N ASP A 189 8.95 -20.00 -10.74
CA ASP A 189 8.39 -21.13 -11.49
C ASP A 189 8.11 -20.76 -12.95
N ASN A 190 7.58 -19.56 -13.20
CA ASN A 190 7.17 -19.12 -14.53
C ASN A 190 8.30 -18.47 -15.35
N PHE A 191 9.33 -17.92 -14.69
CA PHE A 191 10.45 -17.21 -15.32
C PHE A 191 11.80 -17.64 -14.74
N PRO A 192 12.15 -18.95 -14.80
CA PRO A 192 13.36 -19.48 -14.17
C PRO A 192 14.67 -18.97 -14.80
N ASP A 193 14.60 -18.39 -16.01
CA ASP A 193 15.70 -17.73 -16.70
C ASP A 193 16.04 -16.35 -16.12
N VAL A 194 15.07 -15.72 -15.44
CA VAL A 194 15.22 -14.40 -14.82
C VAL A 194 15.35 -14.51 -13.30
N MET A 195 14.64 -15.46 -12.68
CA MET A 195 14.58 -15.64 -11.24
C MET A 195 14.97 -17.07 -10.85
N SER A 196 15.74 -17.22 -9.77
CA SER A 196 16.25 -18.51 -9.34
C SER A 196 16.13 -18.71 -7.83
N THR A 197 15.87 -19.94 -7.39
CA THR A 197 15.91 -20.33 -5.96
C THR A 197 17.29 -20.21 -5.34
N THR A 198 18.36 -20.09 -6.14
CA THR A 198 19.72 -19.92 -5.63
C THR A 198 19.98 -18.50 -5.09
N ASN A 199 19.16 -17.52 -5.48
CA ASN A 199 19.38 -16.10 -5.18
C ASN A 199 18.28 -15.53 -4.28
N LEU A 200 17.73 -16.33 -3.35
CA LEU A 200 16.68 -15.87 -2.45
C LEU A 200 17.19 -14.74 -1.54
N GLY A 201 16.47 -13.61 -1.54
CA GLY A 201 16.85 -12.40 -0.78
C GLY A 201 17.92 -11.54 -1.45
N GLN A 202 18.28 -11.85 -2.70
CA GLN A 202 19.22 -11.09 -3.50
C GLN A 202 18.59 -10.69 -4.83
N TYR A 203 19.27 -9.82 -5.57
CA TYR A 203 18.89 -9.41 -6.91
C TYR A 203 18.62 -10.61 -7.84
N PRO A 204 17.57 -10.59 -8.70
CA PRO A 204 16.44 -9.65 -8.71
C PRO A 204 15.27 -10.09 -7.80
N ASN A 205 15.41 -11.20 -7.06
CA ASN A 205 14.36 -11.79 -6.24
C ASN A 205 13.89 -10.93 -5.06
N ASP A 206 14.73 -10.00 -4.61
CA ASP A 206 14.41 -9.06 -3.54
C ASP A 206 13.40 -7.99 -3.99
N ALA A 207 13.30 -7.69 -5.29
CA ALA A 207 12.35 -6.69 -5.80
C ALA A 207 10.88 -7.05 -5.57
N ALA A 208 10.54 -8.31 -5.31
CA ALA A 208 9.19 -8.69 -4.91
C ALA A 208 8.76 -8.02 -3.58
N PHE A 209 9.73 -7.56 -2.79
CA PHE A 209 9.56 -6.92 -1.48
C PHE A 209 9.78 -5.40 -1.53
N HIS A 210 9.96 -4.82 -2.73
CA HIS A 210 10.12 -3.39 -2.90
C HIS A 210 8.76 -2.68 -2.96
N ALA A 211 8.77 -1.35 -2.82
CA ALA A 211 7.54 -0.55 -2.67
C ALA A 211 6.65 -0.62 -3.91
N GLU A 212 7.25 -0.68 -5.09
CA GLU A 212 6.58 -0.70 -6.39
C GLU A 212 5.82 -2.02 -6.59
N ALA A 213 6.49 -3.15 -6.33
CA ALA A 213 5.85 -4.46 -6.35
C ALA A 213 4.74 -4.55 -5.30
N ASN A 214 4.99 -4.03 -4.09
CA ASN A 214 4.00 -4.01 -3.03
C ASN A 214 2.76 -3.18 -3.40
N ALA A 215 2.93 -1.99 -3.99
CA ALA A 215 1.82 -1.15 -4.44
C ALA A 215 0.97 -1.87 -5.50
N LEU A 216 1.59 -2.53 -6.49
CA LEU A 216 0.86 -3.30 -7.50
C LEU A 216 0.09 -4.49 -6.89
N LEU A 217 0.69 -5.21 -5.95
CA LEU A 217 0.03 -6.32 -5.27
C LEU A 217 -1.18 -5.83 -4.45
N ARG A 218 -1.02 -4.76 -3.68
CA ARG A 218 -2.13 -4.13 -2.94
C ARG A 218 -3.22 -3.64 -3.90
N ALA A 219 -2.85 -3.01 -5.01
CA ALA A 219 -3.79 -2.59 -6.04
C ALA A 219 -4.56 -3.78 -6.65
N ALA A 220 -3.86 -4.88 -6.93
CA ALA A 220 -4.48 -6.09 -7.46
C ALA A 220 -5.51 -6.67 -6.48
N GLN A 221 -5.22 -6.66 -5.18
CA GLN A 221 -6.17 -7.13 -4.16
C GLN A 221 -7.50 -6.35 -4.18
N VAL A 222 -7.46 -5.04 -4.45
CA VAL A 222 -8.69 -4.23 -4.59
C VAL A 222 -9.60 -4.77 -5.71
N TYR A 223 -9.02 -5.34 -6.76
CA TYR A 223 -9.72 -5.89 -7.92
C TYR A 223 -9.71 -7.43 -7.98
N GLY A 224 -9.65 -8.11 -6.82
CA GLY A 224 -9.77 -9.57 -6.75
C GLY A 224 -8.54 -10.33 -7.24
N GLY A 225 -7.36 -9.71 -7.18
CA GLY A 225 -6.06 -10.33 -7.44
C GLY A 225 -5.50 -10.09 -8.85
N LYS A 226 -6.21 -9.39 -9.73
CA LYS A 226 -5.74 -9.06 -11.09
C LYS A 226 -6.00 -7.59 -11.42
N LEU A 227 -5.18 -7.04 -12.31
CA LEU A 227 -5.24 -5.68 -12.83
C LEU A 227 -5.50 -5.63 -14.35
N GLY A 228 -5.86 -6.76 -14.96
CA GLY A 228 -5.98 -6.86 -16.41
C GLY A 228 -6.95 -5.85 -17.03
N GLY A 229 -6.54 -5.28 -18.17
CA GLY A 229 -7.31 -4.26 -18.89
C GLY A 229 -7.30 -2.87 -18.24
N ARG A 230 -6.56 -2.66 -17.15
CA ARG A 230 -6.47 -1.37 -16.46
C ARG A 230 -5.23 -0.58 -16.84
N GLU A 231 -5.37 0.73 -16.78
CA GLU A 231 -4.25 1.67 -16.77
C GLU A 231 -4.01 2.14 -15.34
N ILE A 232 -2.77 1.98 -14.87
CA ILE A 232 -2.36 2.29 -13.49
C ILE A 232 -1.31 3.38 -13.55
N GLU A 233 -1.55 4.51 -12.88
CA GLU A 233 -0.51 5.51 -12.60
C GLU A 233 0.06 5.25 -11.21
N MET A 234 1.38 5.07 -11.15
CA MET A 234 2.15 4.93 -9.94
C MET A 234 3.14 6.09 -9.81
N ARG A 235 3.33 6.59 -8.60
CA ARG A 235 4.39 7.53 -8.24
C ARG A 235 5.28 6.93 -7.18
N THR A 236 6.58 7.10 -7.28
CA THR A 236 7.53 6.67 -6.24
C THR A 236 8.38 7.85 -5.81
N ASP A 237 8.80 7.87 -4.56
CA ASP A 237 9.68 8.95 -4.04
C ASP A 237 11.17 8.68 -4.28
N ARG A 238 11.50 7.54 -4.88
CA ARG A 238 12.87 7.18 -5.27
C ARG A 238 12.94 6.75 -6.72
N LEU A 239 14.15 6.83 -7.27
CA LEU A 239 14.49 6.27 -8.56
C LEU A 239 14.09 4.78 -8.61
N LEU A 240 13.50 4.37 -9.72
CA LEU A 240 13.21 2.96 -9.97
C LEU A 240 14.53 2.17 -10.05
N CYS A 241 14.71 1.18 -9.18
CA CYS A 241 15.95 0.41 -9.16
C CYS A 241 16.02 -0.61 -10.30
N ASP A 242 17.22 -1.08 -10.63
CA ASP A 242 17.45 -2.07 -11.71
C ASP A 242 16.68 -3.38 -11.46
N SER A 243 16.58 -3.85 -10.21
CA SER A 243 15.79 -5.04 -9.86
C SER A 243 14.32 -4.85 -10.23
N CYS A 244 13.72 -3.72 -9.87
CA CYS A 244 12.35 -3.36 -10.25
C CYS A 244 12.21 -3.23 -11.78
N GLY A 245 13.22 -2.67 -12.44
CA GLY A 245 13.31 -2.60 -13.90
C GLY A 245 13.30 -3.97 -14.59
N ILE A 246 13.70 -5.05 -13.92
CA ILE A 246 13.63 -6.41 -14.46
C ILE A 246 12.35 -7.12 -14.04
N LEU A 247 11.95 -6.96 -12.78
CA LEU A 247 10.89 -7.75 -12.18
C LEU A 247 9.48 -7.25 -12.52
N LEU A 248 9.26 -5.93 -12.52
CA LEU A 248 7.93 -5.35 -12.72
C LEU A 248 7.26 -5.78 -14.04
N PRO A 249 7.98 -5.96 -15.17
CA PRO A 249 7.35 -6.50 -16.36
C PRO A 249 6.77 -7.90 -16.19
N ARG A 250 7.42 -8.77 -15.41
CA ARG A 250 6.92 -10.13 -15.15
C ARG A 250 5.76 -10.10 -14.15
N ILE A 251 5.82 -9.22 -13.16
CA ILE A 251 4.69 -8.94 -12.26
C ILE A 251 3.48 -8.47 -13.08
N GLY A 252 3.67 -7.57 -14.04
CA GLY A 252 2.62 -7.11 -14.94
C GLY A 252 1.92 -8.27 -15.64
N LEU A 253 2.68 -9.21 -16.22
CA LEU A 253 2.12 -10.41 -16.84
C LEU A 253 1.29 -11.24 -15.85
N GLN A 254 1.82 -11.49 -14.64
CA GLN A 254 1.10 -12.25 -13.61
C GLN A 254 -0.19 -11.57 -13.15
N LEU A 255 -0.19 -10.24 -13.09
CA LEU A 255 -1.38 -9.47 -12.69
C LEU A 255 -2.38 -9.28 -13.84
N GLY A 256 -2.27 -10.02 -14.94
CA GLY A 256 -3.22 -9.96 -16.05
C GLY A 256 -2.92 -8.87 -17.07
N ASN A 257 -1.66 -8.43 -17.13
CA ASN A 257 -1.12 -7.50 -18.12
C ASN A 257 -1.76 -6.09 -18.11
N PRO A 258 -1.70 -5.35 -16.98
CA PRO A 258 -2.08 -3.94 -16.96
C PRO A 258 -1.09 -3.07 -17.75
N THR A 259 -1.53 -1.89 -18.18
CA THR A 259 -0.60 -0.80 -18.52
C THR A 259 -0.24 -0.07 -17.24
N VAL A 260 1.05 0.05 -16.91
CA VAL A 260 1.52 0.76 -15.72
C VAL A 260 2.41 1.92 -16.13
N ARG A 261 2.06 3.13 -15.69
CA ARG A 261 2.84 4.36 -15.86
C ARG A 261 3.46 4.70 -14.51
N ILE A 262 4.78 4.66 -14.41
CA ILE A 262 5.51 4.96 -13.17
C ILE A 262 6.24 6.29 -13.35
N ILE A 263 5.97 7.24 -12.46
CA ILE A 263 6.75 8.47 -12.31
C ILE A 263 7.65 8.27 -11.10
N ASP A 264 8.95 8.17 -11.32
CA ASP A 264 9.88 7.90 -10.23
C ASP A 264 10.30 9.15 -9.44
N GLY A 265 11.12 8.97 -8.41
CA GLY A 265 11.57 10.05 -7.53
C GLY A 265 12.45 11.12 -8.20
N THR A 266 12.84 10.92 -9.46
CA THR A 266 13.51 11.94 -10.29
C THR A 266 12.55 12.66 -11.23
N GLY A 267 11.29 12.21 -11.28
CA GLY A 267 10.29 12.65 -12.25
C GLY A 267 10.32 11.90 -13.58
N ALA A 268 11.18 10.88 -13.72
CA ALA A 268 11.29 10.14 -14.97
C ALA A 268 10.07 9.22 -15.18
N LEU A 269 9.56 9.20 -16.41
CA LEU A 269 8.40 8.40 -16.79
C LEU A 269 8.82 7.05 -17.36
N TRP A 270 8.34 5.99 -16.72
CA TRP A 270 8.44 4.61 -17.15
C TRP A 270 7.07 4.09 -17.57
N ILE A 271 6.98 3.37 -18.67
CA ILE A 271 5.71 2.80 -19.13
C ILE A 271 5.91 1.31 -19.40
N LEU A 272 5.21 0.49 -18.63
CA LEU A 272 5.09 -0.95 -18.78
C LEU A 272 3.77 -1.27 -19.48
N ARG A 273 3.83 -2.09 -20.53
CA ARG A 273 2.67 -2.66 -21.22
C ARG A 273 3.09 -3.99 -21.84
N ASP A 274 2.21 -4.99 -21.88
CA ASP A 274 2.47 -6.28 -22.53
C ASP A 274 3.72 -7.00 -21.99
N GLY A 275 3.99 -6.85 -20.68
CA GLY A 275 5.17 -7.43 -20.03
C GLY A 275 6.51 -6.86 -20.50
N ILE A 276 6.51 -5.68 -21.14
CA ILE A 276 7.71 -4.99 -21.62
C ILE A 276 7.70 -3.49 -21.25
N TRP A 277 8.88 -2.93 -21.05
CA TRP A 277 9.03 -1.48 -20.95
C TRP A 277 8.99 -0.86 -22.34
N ILE A 278 7.90 -0.14 -22.64
CA ILE A 278 7.79 0.65 -23.88
C ILE A 278 8.42 2.05 -23.73
N ARG A 279 8.60 2.51 -22.49
CA ARG A 279 9.42 3.68 -22.14
C ARG A 279 10.20 3.39 -20.86
N ARG A 280 11.50 3.69 -20.87
CA ARG A 280 12.40 3.62 -19.69
C ARG A 280 12.90 5.02 -19.38
N GLY A 281 12.91 5.38 -18.09
CA GLY A 281 13.03 6.74 -17.57
C GLY A 281 14.17 7.58 -18.13
N LEU A 282 13.87 8.29 -19.21
CA LEU A 282 14.59 9.49 -19.63
C LEU A 282 13.56 10.63 -19.72
N PRO A 283 13.92 11.86 -19.28
CA PRO A 283 13.05 13.04 -19.40
C PRO A 283 12.54 13.22 -20.83
#